data_AF-A0A5P2DKV8-F1
#
_entry.id   AF-A0A5P2DKV8-F1
#
_cell.length_a   1.000
_cell.length_b   1.000
_cell.length_c   1.000
_cell.angle_alpha   90.00
_cell.angle_beta   90.00
_cell.angle_gamma   90.00
#
_symmetry.space_group_name_H-M   'P 1'
#
loop_
_entity.id
_entity.type
_entity.pdbx_description
1 polymer ?
#
loop_
_entity_poly.entity_id
_entity_poly.type
_entity_poly.pdbx_seq_one_letter_code
_entity_poly.pdbx_strand_id
1 'polypeptide(L)'
;MSKSIKTTAIRLVSASTLAVSVLATASVTPASASPLTDGIAATARAENGNSYCAHGGYVGGPNQSSSCTGGTTRTHAWCADFAGWVWARNGVTGLGTLDDRAASFIDYGKKYGTLSNTPHVGDAVVYNYNGGSYADHVAVVTGVSGDTVTITGGNQGGYPGHVSTNSTTKWRVGQSPWGQSISGYISPAGSNTPSYPNPASLPAGTLVKSPNGADVKVMIAGSGVPVAASDVTPDKYDLSKIVLIDDTAFRSLPSAPPAGTVVHDQAGGAKRYVVIDNAALLIGGEDWVAAGYNTRADMGVPTAWLQAASQRTVPTGTVVMDQTGTDPGRYVMVDGAALHISGSEWTADDYNTQMLMGVPGQWLKAAVAKTPPTGTVLMDQSGTDINRYVMLGGAAVHISGAEWTANGYNLRSLMGAPGEWLGSTVAKQVANGTVVKDASGADATVYVMAGGVAVPLTYADFTGLGHDKRPLEGAPGEWLKTAAAKATPADGTMLLSPDSNTVWQVTGGKKKALTADAFGPGKLSFDDVVSVPTAFTAKLPTITG
;
A
#
# COMPACT_ATOMS: atom_id res chain seq x y z
N MET A 1 8.18 -9.68 -65.73
CA MET A 1 9.65 -9.84 -65.59
C MET A 1 10.15 -8.71 -64.69
N SER A 2 9.99 -8.81 -63.38
CA SER A 2 10.92 -9.40 -62.39
C SER A 2 12.32 -8.79 -62.43
N LYS A 3 12.64 -7.96 -61.43
CA LYS A 3 13.88 -8.06 -60.66
C LYS A 3 13.69 -7.47 -59.27
N SER A 4 13.69 -8.40 -58.30
CA SER A 4 13.69 -8.21 -56.86
C SER A 4 14.97 -7.53 -56.40
N ILE A 5 14.86 -6.46 -55.62
CA ILE A 5 15.98 -5.90 -54.82
C ILE A 5 15.73 -6.30 -53.37
N LYS A 6 16.53 -7.25 -52.88
CA LYS A 6 16.60 -7.62 -51.46
C LYS A 6 17.60 -6.68 -50.79
N THR A 7 17.14 -5.86 -49.86
CA THR A 7 18.02 -5.03 -49.02
C THR A 7 18.32 -5.79 -47.74
N THR A 8 19.58 -6.22 -47.61
CA THR A 8 20.16 -6.90 -46.45
C THR A 8 20.36 -5.92 -45.31
N ALA A 9 19.77 -6.20 -44.15
CA ALA A 9 20.02 -5.47 -42.91
C ALA A 9 21.39 -5.84 -42.33
N ILE A 10 22.28 -4.84 -42.23
CA ILE A 10 23.59 -4.95 -41.56
C ILE A 10 23.35 -4.79 -40.05
N ARG A 11 23.59 -5.87 -39.28
CA ARG A 11 23.70 -5.81 -37.82
C ARG A 11 25.09 -5.28 -37.46
N LEU A 12 25.17 -4.09 -36.86
CA LEU A 12 26.36 -3.65 -36.15
C LEU A 12 26.42 -4.36 -34.78
N VAL A 13 27.45 -5.16 -34.57
CA VAL A 13 27.87 -5.64 -33.25
C VAL A 13 29.08 -4.80 -32.87
N SER A 14 28.89 -3.85 -31.96
CA SER A 14 29.99 -3.09 -31.35
C SER A 14 30.59 -3.92 -30.22
N ALA A 15 31.78 -4.48 -30.45
CA ALA A 15 32.60 -5.10 -29.43
C ALA A 15 33.53 -4.06 -28.79
N SER A 16 33.20 -3.61 -27.59
CA SER A 16 34.08 -2.79 -26.75
C SER A 16 34.66 -3.67 -25.64
N THR A 17 35.91 -4.08 -25.80
CA THR A 17 36.70 -4.73 -24.74
C THR A 17 37.31 -3.67 -23.83
N LEU A 18 36.73 -3.45 -22.65
CA LEU A 18 37.41 -2.80 -21.53
C LEU A 18 37.90 -3.87 -20.55
N ALA A 19 39.21 -3.98 -20.40
CA ALA A 19 39.84 -4.78 -19.36
C ALA A 19 39.72 -4.04 -18.01
N VAL A 20 38.93 -4.59 -17.08
CA VAL A 20 38.85 -4.11 -15.70
C VAL A 20 39.72 -5.01 -14.83
N SER A 21 40.82 -4.45 -14.33
CA SER A 21 41.66 -5.05 -13.30
C SER A 21 40.89 -5.05 -11.97
N VAL A 22 40.39 -6.21 -11.55
CA VAL A 22 39.74 -6.37 -10.24
C VAL A 22 40.81 -6.43 -9.16
N LEU A 23 40.99 -5.32 -8.43
CA LEU A 23 41.65 -5.32 -7.13
C LEU A 23 40.70 -5.99 -6.12
N ALA A 24 41.08 -7.14 -5.59
CA ALA A 24 40.38 -7.78 -4.48
C ALA A 24 40.64 -7.00 -3.19
N THR A 25 39.82 -5.99 -2.90
CA THR A 25 39.71 -5.44 -1.55
C THR A 25 38.93 -6.44 -0.71
N ALA A 26 39.63 -7.07 0.25
CA ALA A 26 38.98 -7.84 1.31
C ALA A 26 38.08 -6.88 2.10
N SER A 27 36.78 -6.90 1.78
CA SER A 27 35.76 -6.30 2.61
C SER A 27 35.68 -7.14 3.87
N VAL A 28 36.19 -6.60 4.97
CA VAL A 28 35.93 -7.14 6.31
C VAL A 28 34.43 -6.94 6.52
N THR A 29 33.65 -8.01 6.32
CA THR A 29 32.24 -8.01 6.70
C THR A 29 32.19 -7.75 8.21
N PRO A 30 31.41 -6.76 8.70
CA PRO A 30 31.16 -6.67 10.12
C PRO A 30 30.54 -8.00 10.55
N ALA A 31 31.09 -8.59 11.61
CA ALA A 31 30.57 -9.81 12.21
C ALA A 31 29.06 -9.66 12.40
N SER A 32 28.28 -10.49 11.73
CA SER A 32 26.82 -10.47 11.84
C SER A 32 26.45 -10.74 13.29
N ALA A 33 25.72 -9.81 13.90
CA ALA A 33 25.12 -10.02 15.22
C ALA A 33 24.24 -11.28 15.17
N SER A 34 24.30 -12.10 16.23
CA SER A 34 23.48 -13.31 16.31
C SER A 34 22.01 -12.91 16.51
N PRO A 35 21.04 -13.62 15.91
CA PRO A 35 19.62 -13.41 16.19
C PRO A 35 19.27 -13.39 17.69
N LEU A 36 20.06 -14.11 18.51
CA LEU A 36 19.97 -14.11 19.97
C LEU A 36 20.24 -12.72 20.57
N THR A 37 21.35 -12.07 20.17
CA THR A 37 21.78 -10.80 20.75
C THR A 37 20.88 -9.65 20.35
N ASP A 38 20.35 -9.69 19.12
CA ASP A 38 19.39 -8.70 18.64
C ASP A 38 18.03 -8.83 19.33
N GLY A 39 17.56 -10.07 19.55
CA GLY A 39 16.35 -10.33 20.33
C GLY A 39 16.45 -9.84 21.78
N ILE A 40 17.60 -10.09 22.44
CA ILE A 40 17.88 -9.60 23.80
C ILE A 40 17.81 -8.06 23.84
N ALA A 41 18.46 -7.39 22.89
CA ALA A 41 18.45 -5.93 22.82
C ALA A 41 17.06 -5.35 22.55
N ALA A 42 16.30 -5.95 21.64
CA ALA A 42 14.93 -5.54 21.34
C ALA A 42 13.99 -5.73 22.55
N THR A 43 14.06 -6.90 23.19
CA THR A 43 13.29 -7.22 24.39
C THR A 43 13.57 -6.22 25.52
N ALA A 44 14.84 -5.90 25.78
CA ALA A 44 15.20 -4.95 26.83
C ALA A 44 14.67 -3.53 26.54
N ARG A 45 14.79 -3.05 25.30
CA ARG A 45 14.34 -1.70 24.91
C ARG A 45 12.82 -1.55 24.93
N ALA A 46 12.09 -2.62 24.60
CA ALA A 46 10.62 -2.62 24.64
C ALA A 46 10.06 -2.34 26.04
N GLU A 47 10.86 -2.57 27.08
CA GLU A 47 10.45 -2.39 28.47
C GLU A 47 10.71 -0.98 29.01
N ASN A 48 11.26 -0.05 28.22
CA ASN A 48 11.55 1.31 28.71
C ASN A 48 10.33 2.00 29.33
N GLY A 49 10.52 2.55 30.53
CA GLY A 49 9.47 3.19 31.32
C GLY A 49 8.70 2.24 32.23
N ASN A 50 8.82 0.92 32.04
CA ASN A 50 8.11 -0.05 32.86
C ASN A 50 8.65 -0.12 34.30
N SER A 51 7.75 -0.44 35.23
CA SER A 51 8.05 -0.61 36.65
C SER A 51 8.23 -2.09 37.03
N TYR A 52 8.66 -2.35 38.26
CA TYR A 52 8.94 -3.69 38.79
C TYR A 52 7.76 -4.67 38.79
N CYS A 53 6.50 -4.23 38.59
CA CYS A 53 5.34 -5.13 38.48
C CYS A 53 4.83 -5.30 37.04
N ALA A 54 5.55 -4.78 36.03
CA ALA A 54 5.24 -5.08 34.65
C ALA A 54 5.27 -6.61 34.43
N HIS A 55 4.31 -7.10 33.64
CA HIS A 55 4.10 -8.54 33.38
C HIS A 55 3.83 -9.38 34.64
N GLY A 56 3.36 -8.76 35.74
CA GLY A 56 3.21 -9.44 37.03
C GLY A 56 4.52 -9.58 37.82
N GLY A 57 5.59 -8.98 37.32
CA GLY A 57 6.95 -9.04 37.86
C GLY A 57 7.93 -9.76 36.93
N TYR A 58 9.16 -9.26 36.87
CA TYR A 58 10.26 -9.86 36.15
C TYR A 58 10.79 -11.07 36.94
N VAL A 59 11.05 -12.18 36.23
CA VAL A 59 11.68 -13.40 36.76
C VAL A 59 12.35 -14.13 35.59
N GLY A 60 13.64 -14.46 35.73
CA GLY A 60 14.43 -15.03 34.64
C GLY A 60 14.89 -16.47 34.86
N GLY A 61 15.37 -16.78 36.06
CA GLY A 61 15.94 -18.10 36.41
C GLY A 61 15.20 -18.80 37.54
N PRO A 62 15.40 -20.11 37.73
CA PRO A 62 14.78 -20.88 38.82
C PRO A 62 15.22 -20.45 40.22
N ASN A 63 16.33 -19.71 40.33
CA ASN A 63 16.81 -19.15 41.61
C ASN A 63 16.56 -17.63 41.70
N GLN A 64 15.81 -17.06 40.75
CA GLN A 64 15.36 -15.68 40.83
C GLN A 64 13.93 -15.64 41.38
N SER A 65 13.70 -14.79 42.36
CA SER A 65 12.38 -14.44 42.83
C SER A 65 11.79 -13.32 41.97
N SER A 66 10.47 -13.20 41.94
CA SER A 66 9.84 -12.15 41.15
C SER A 66 10.16 -10.76 41.71
N SER A 67 10.38 -9.79 40.84
CA SER A 67 10.53 -8.37 41.22
C SER A 67 9.27 -7.76 41.87
N CYS A 68 8.14 -8.47 41.81
CA CYS A 68 6.84 -8.06 42.32
C CYS A 68 6.18 -9.16 43.16
N THR A 69 5.45 -8.79 44.20
CA THR A 69 4.56 -9.68 44.96
C THR A 69 3.17 -9.05 45.04
N GLY A 70 2.15 -9.89 44.86
CA GLY A 70 0.74 -9.45 44.90
C GLY A 70 0.35 -8.48 43.79
N GLY A 71 1.16 -8.36 42.73
CA GLY A 71 0.89 -7.49 41.57
C GLY A 71 1.12 -5.99 41.81
N THR A 72 1.43 -5.56 43.03
CA THR A 72 1.54 -4.13 43.38
C THR A 72 2.80 -3.77 44.18
N THR A 73 3.48 -4.74 44.78
CA THR A 73 4.52 -4.46 45.78
C THR A 73 5.88 -4.95 45.32
N ARG A 74 6.88 -4.06 45.36
CA ARG A 74 8.26 -4.41 45.04
C ARG A 74 8.81 -5.35 46.11
N THR A 75 9.38 -6.47 45.69
CA THR A 75 9.97 -7.45 46.60
C THR A 75 11.36 -7.03 47.07
N HIS A 76 12.22 -6.63 46.14
CA HIS A 76 13.62 -6.28 46.40
C HIS A 76 14.19 -5.40 45.27
N ALA A 77 15.51 -5.21 45.24
CA ALA A 77 16.19 -4.53 44.14
C ALA A 77 16.23 -5.46 42.91
N TRP A 78 15.60 -5.04 41.81
CA TRP A 78 15.17 -5.96 40.73
C TRP A 78 15.98 -5.82 39.42
N CYS A 79 17.17 -5.23 39.48
CA CYS A 79 18.02 -5.09 38.29
C CYS A 79 18.43 -6.46 37.70
N ALA A 80 18.72 -7.43 38.57
CA ALA A 80 19.05 -8.80 38.20
C ALA A 80 17.83 -9.55 37.64
N ASP A 81 16.65 -9.37 38.24
CA ASP A 81 15.41 -10.00 37.76
C ASP A 81 15.08 -9.55 36.34
N PHE A 82 15.20 -8.25 36.07
CA PHE A 82 15.00 -7.68 34.74
C PHE A 82 15.98 -8.27 33.72
N ALA A 83 17.28 -8.20 34.00
CA ALA A 83 18.30 -8.70 33.07
C ALA A 83 18.14 -10.21 32.83
N GLY A 84 17.82 -10.98 33.89
CA GLY A 84 17.56 -12.40 33.83
C GLY A 84 16.30 -12.72 33.02
N TRP A 85 15.22 -11.97 33.21
CA TRP A 85 13.98 -12.10 32.45
C TRP A 85 14.18 -11.81 30.96
N VAL A 86 14.95 -10.77 30.62
CA VAL A 86 15.31 -10.47 29.23
C VAL A 86 16.05 -11.65 28.61
N TRP A 87 17.06 -12.19 29.31
CA TRP A 87 17.78 -13.37 28.85
C TRP A 87 16.89 -14.62 28.73
N ALA A 88 15.99 -14.85 29.68
CA ALA A 88 15.05 -15.97 29.66
C ALA A 88 14.09 -15.91 28.47
N ARG A 89 13.54 -14.73 28.15
CA ARG A 89 12.68 -14.50 26.99
C ARG A 89 13.35 -14.79 25.66
N ASN A 90 14.69 -14.70 25.63
CA ASN A 90 15.49 -14.92 24.44
C ASN A 90 16.20 -16.29 24.44
N GLY A 91 15.83 -17.19 25.35
CA GLY A 91 16.31 -18.57 25.32
C GLY A 91 17.77 -18.76 25.75
N VAL A 92 18.34 -17.80 26.47
CA VAL A 92 19.69 -17.94 27.04
C VAL A 92 19.74 -19.17 27.96
N THR A 93 20.77 -19.99 27.81
CA THR A 93 20.92 -21.22 28.60
C THR A 93 21.57 -20.93 29.95
N GLY A 94 21.58 -21.89 30.87
CA GLY A 94 22.38 -21.75 32.11
C GLY A 94 21.84 -20.78 33.16
N LEU A 95 20.58 -20.31 33.00
CA LEU A 95 19.91 -19.37 33.90
C LEU A 95 19.77 -19.86 35.34
N GLY A 96 19.93 -21.16 35.60
CA GLY A 96 20.06 -21.71 36.97
C GLY A 96 21.31 -21.24 37.72
N THR A 97 22.20 -20.48 37.09
CA THR A 97 23.34 -19.82 37.77
C THR A 97 22.97 -18.40 38.23
N LEU A 98 21.89 -17.83 37.69
CA LEU A 98 21.41 -16.49 38.05
C LEU A 98 20.51 -16.55 39.28
N ASP A 99 20.66 -15.55 40.13
CA ASP A 99 19.78 -15.28 41.28
C ASP A 99 19.49 -13.77 41.38
N ASP A 100 18.82 -13.35 42.44
CA ASP A 100 18.38 -11.96 42.68
C ASP A 100 19.55 -10.96 42.79
N ARG A 101 20.80 -11.44 42.84
CA ARG A 101 22.01 -10.61 42.98
C ARG A 101 22.61 -10.34 41.61
N ALA A 102 22.98 -9.09 41.35
CA ALA A 102 23.71 -8.69 40.15
C ALA A 102 25.05 -9.45 39.98
N ALA A 103 25.69 -9.85 41.08
CA ALA A 103 26.93 -10.64 41.08
C ALA A 103 26.78 -12.01 40.39
N SER A 104 25.57 -12.59 40.38
CA SER A 104 25.33 -13.91 39.76
C SER A 104 25.60 -13.93 38.26
N PHE A 105 25.57 -12.77 37.59
CA PHE A 105 25.97 -12.64 36.19
C PHE A 105 27.49 -12.79 35.99
N ILE A 106 28.31 -12.35 36.95
CA ILE A 106 29.76 -12.62 36.93
C ILE A 106 30.01 -14.11 37.14
N ASP A 107 29.28 -14.75 38.05
CA ASP A 107 29.38 -16.20 38.28
C ASP A 107 28.98 -17.00 37.04
N TYR A 108 27.92 -16.56 36.35
CA TYR A 108 27.54 -17.07 35.04
C TYR A 108 28.68 -16.92 34.03
N GLY A 109 29.24 -15.71 33.89
CA GLY A 109 30.33 -15.43 32.95
C GLY A 109 31.58 -16.25 33.22
N LYS A 110 31.93 -16.48 34.48
CA LYS A 110 33.04 -17.37 34.88
C LYS A 110 32.74 -18.82 34.53
N LYS A 111 31.53 -19.30 34.85
CA LYS A 111 31.11 -20.69 34.61
C LYS A 111 31.07 -21.05 33.14
N TYR A 112 30.58 -20.15 32.29
CA TYR A 112 30.42 -20.37 30.85
C TYR A 112 31.56 -19.81 30.00
N GLY A 113 32.57 -19.19 30.62
CA GLY A 113 33.71 -18.60 29.92
C GLY A 113 33.34 -17.40 29.04
N THR A 114 32.28 -16.67 29.40
CA THR A 114 31.73 -15.55 28.62
C THR A 114 31.98 -14.17 29.24
N LEU A 115 32.76 -14.11 30.32
CA LEU A 115 33.20 -12.85 30.92
C LEU A 115 34.24 -12.16 30.02
N SER A 116 33.99 -10.90 29.69
CA SER A 116 34.75 -10.08 28.75
C SER A 116 34.96 -8.66 29.31
N ASN A 117 36.01 -8.00 28.81
CA ASN A 117 36.25 -6.57 29.05
C ASN A 117 35.73 -5.67 27.91
N THR A 118 35.21 -6.27 26.85
CA THR A 118 34.68 -5.60 25.67
C THR A 118 33.17 -5.88 25.55
N PRO A 119 32.34 -4.84 25.39
CA PRO A 119 30.90 -4.99 25.25
C PRO A 119 30.50 -5.50 23.87
N HIS A 120 29.53 -6.39 23.84
CA HIS A 120 28.74 -6.76 22.66
C HIS A 120 27.25 -6.54 22.94
N VAL A 121 26.48 -6.33 21.88
CA VAL A 121 25.02 -6.31 21.99
C VAL A 121 24.55 -7.64 22.58
N GLY A 122 23.63 -7.59 23.54
CA GLY A 122 23.12 -8.76 24.26
C GLY A 122 23.85 -9.09 25.57
N ASP A 123 25.05 -8.53 25.79
CA ASP A 123 25.81 -8.77 27.02
C ASP A 123 25.09 -8.20 28.25
N ALA A 124 25.23 -8.88 29.38
CA ALA A 124 24.98 -8.26 30.68
C ALA A 124 26.20 -7.41 31.07
N VAL A 125 25.98 -6.22 31.60
CA VAL A 125 27.04 -5.35 32.15
C VAL A 125 26.86 -5.23 33.65
N VAL A 126 27.92 -5.53 34.41
CA VAL A 126 27.88 -5.57 35.89
C VAL A 126 28.71 -4.43 36.47
N TYR A 127 28.20 -3.79 37.52
CA TYR A 127 28.80 -2.62 38.15
C TYR A 127 29.21 -2.86 39.61
N ASN A 128 30.34 -2.27 40.02
CA ASN A 128 30.89 -2.29 41.38
C ASN A 128 30.96 -3.69 42.02
N TYR A 129 31.40 -4.69 41.26
CA TYR A 129 31.64 -6.03 41.76
C TYR A 129 32.81 -6.03 42.74
N ASN A 130 32.60 -6.58 43.95
CA ASN A 130 33.60 -6.58 45.01
C ASN A 130 34.60 -7.76 44.95
N GLY A 131 34.57 -8.54 43.88
CA GLY A 131 35.39 -9.76 43.74
C GLY A 131 34.78 -11.02 44.38
N GLY A 132 33.61 -10.91 45.02
CA GLY A 132 32.95 -11.99 45.75
C GLY A 132 31.48 -12.18 45.36
N SER A 133 30.57 -11.99 46.32
CA SER A 133 29.14 -12.28 46.16
C SER A 133 28.27 -11.04 45.93
N TYR A 134 28.88 -9.87 45.73
CA TYR A 134 28.16 -8.60 45.66
C TYR A 134 28.60 -7.74 44.46
N ALA A 135 27.60 -7.16 43.80
CA ALA A 135 27.72 -6.11 42.80
C ALA A 135 26.51 -5.17 42.97
N ASP A 136 26.69 -3.88 42.71
CA ASP A 136 25.62 -2.88 42.92
C ASP A 136 24.51 -2.98 41.88
N HIS A 137 24.85 -3.33 40.63
CA HIS A 137 23.91 -3.26 39.52
C HIS A 137 24.28 -4.19 38.37
N VAL A 138 23.26 -4.60 37.61
CA VAL A 138 23.40 -5.25 36.32
C VAL A 138 22.38 -4.69 35.33
N ALA A 139 22.81 -4.52 34.08
CA ALA A 139 21.96 -4.08 32.97
C ALA A 139 22.33 -4.85 31.69
N VAL A 140 21.64 -4.57 30.58
CA VAL A 140 21.83 -5.23 29.27
C VAL A 140 22.40 -4.24 28.27
N VAL A 141 23.48 -4.62 27.59
CA VAL A 141 24.01 -3.88 26.44
C VAL A 141 23.07 -4.07 25.27
N THR A 142 22.46 -2.99 24.79
CA THR A 142 21.49 -3.03 23.69
C THR A 142 22.03 -2.45 22.39
N GLY A 143 23.14 -1.70 22.45
CA GLY A 143 23.79 -1.14 21.27
C GLY A 143 25.28 -0.90 21.49
N VAL A 144 26.08 -1.14 20.46
CA VAL A 144 27.49 -0.77 20.39
C VAL A 144 27.71 -0.11 19.03
N SER A 145 28.11 1.16 19.01
CA SER A 145 28.31 1.92 17.78
C SER A 145 29.49 2.87 17.94
N GLY A 146 30.59 2.59 17.25
CA GLY A 146 31.85 3.31 17.44
C GLY A 146 32.29 3.23 18.91
N ASP A 147 32.62 4.39 19.49
CA ASP A 147 33.00 4.50 20.91
C ASP A 147 31.80 4.66 21.87
N THR A 148 30.56 4.48 21.39
CA THR A 148 29.34 4.62 22.20
C THR A 148 28.70 3.26 22.48
N VAL A 149 28.37 3.03 23.75
CA VAL A 149 27.64 1.85 24.21
C VAL A 149 26.31 2.27 24.81
N THR A 150 25.24 1.63 24.38
CA THR A 150 23.86 1.87 24.84
C THR A 150 23.39 0.73 25.72
N ILE A 151 22.93 1.04 26.92
CA ILE A 151 22.66 0.10 28.01
C ILE A 151 21.23 0.31 28.50
N THR A 152 20.47 -0.78 28.66
CA THR A 152 19.11 -0.78 29.18
C THR A 152 19.04 -1.69 30.39
N GLY A 153 18.50 -1.22 31.50
CA GLY A 153 18.48 -1.95 32.77
C GLY A 153 17.23 -1.65 33.59
N GLY A 154 16.86 -2.59 34.46
CA GLY A 154 15.77 -2.42 35.42
C GLY A 154 16.26 -1.79 36.73
N ASN A 155 15.34 -1.34 37.56
CA ASN A 155 15.63 -0.70 38.85
C ASN A 155 16.59 0.51 38.73
N GLN A 156 16.47 1.27 37.64
CA GLN A 156 17.23 2.48 37.42
C GLN A 156 16.43 3.73 37.82
N GLY A 157 17.15 4.82 38.11
CA GLY A 157 16.58 6.08 38.56
C GLY A 157 16.24 6.11 40.05
N GLY A 158 15.52 7.15 40.48
CA GLY A 158 15.06 7.30 41.86
C GLY A 158 14.02 6.26 42.26
N TYR A 159 13.82 6.08 43.57
CA TYR A 159 12.83 5.14 44.11
C TYR A 159 11.41 5.48 43.59
N PRO A 160 10.64 4.49 43.09
CA PRO A 160 10.83 3.04 43.23
C PRO A 160 11.63 2.33 42.11
N GLY A 161 12.22 3.08 41.17
CA GLY A 161 13.00 2.57 40.04
C GLY A 161 12.11 2.17 38.84
N HIS A 162 12.66 2.29 37.63
CA HIS A 162 12.01 1.86 36.37
C HIS A 162 13.07 1.33 35.38
N VAL A 163 12.62 0.74 34.28
CA VAL A 163 13.50 0.41 33.16
C VAL A 163 13.86 1.68 32.38
N SER A 164 15.14 1.92 32.14
CA SER A 164 15.58 3.04 31.31
C SER A 164 16.79 2.69 30.43
N THR A 165 16.94 3.40 29.33
CA THR A 165 18.09 3.27 28.41
C THR A 165 18.98 4.50 28.47
N ASN A 166 20.28 4.29 28.63
CA ASN A 166 21.28 5.35 28.61
C ASN A 166 22.48 4.96 27.73
N SER A 167 23.14 5.96 27.15
CA SER A 167 24.35 5.76 26.33
C SER A 167 25.56 6.41 26.97
N THR A 168 26.74 5.83 26.74
CA THR A 168 28.00 6.35 27.29
C THR A 168 29.19 6.06 26.38
N THR A 169 30.19 6.95 26.43
CA THR A 169 31.52 6.72 25.87
C THR A 169 32.53 6.20 26.91
N LYS A 170 32.14 6.16 28.18
CA LYS A 170 32.91 5.58 29.29
C LYS A 170 32.52 4.12 29.52
N TRP A 171 32.83 3.26 28.56
CA TRP A 171 32.40 1.85 28.57
C TRP A 171 33.51 0.87 28.98
N ARG A 172 34.75 1.30 29.15
CA ARG A 172 35.84 0.37 29.48
C ARG A 172 35.67 -0.13 30.92
N VAL A 173 36.01 -1.40 31.16
CA VAL A 173 36.09 -1.95 32.52
C VAL A 173 36.99 -1.07 33.39
N GLY A 174 36.51 -0.73 34.60
CA GLY A 174 37.13 0.22 35.53
C GLY A 174 36.66 1.67 35.37
N GLN A 175 35.93 2.02 34.31
CA GLN A 175 35.34 3.36 34.16
C GLN A 175 33.96 3.46 34.79
N SER A 176 33.59 4.67 35.24
CA SER A 176 32.33 4.94 35.93
C SER A 176 31.42 5.89 35.16
N PRO A 177 30.62 5.41 34.19
CA PRO A 177 29.76 6.25 33.37
C PRO A 177 28.66 6.99 34.18
N TRP A 178 28.19 6.40 35.28
CA TRP A 178 27.12 6.95 36.13
C TRP A 178 27.44 6.86 37.62
N GLY A 179 28.72 7.08 37.97
CA GLY A 179 29.18 6.97 39.36
C GLY A 179 29.41 5.53 39.85
N GLN A 180 29.09 4.52 39.03
CA GLN A 180 29.39 3.11 39.31
C GLN A 180 30.39 2.57 38.30
N SER A 181 31.42 1.88 38.78
CA SER A 181 32.51 1.33 37.98
C SER A 181 32.10 0.04 37.27
N ILE A 182 32.31 -0.02 35.96
CA ILE A 182 32.05 -1.22 35.17
C ILE A 182 33.04 -2.32 35.58
N SER A 183 32.51 -3.47 35.98
CA SER A 183 33.29 -4.61 36.47
C SER A 183 33.50 -5.69 35.40
N GLY A 184 32.65 -5.75 34.40
CA GLY A 184 32.76 -6.69 33.29
C GLY A 184 31.50 -6.77 32.44
N TYR A 185 31.65 -7.38 31.27
CA TYR A 185 30.58 -7.73 30.34
C TYR A 185 30.46 -9.24 30.24
N ILE A 186 29.24 -9.76 30.18
CA ILE A 186 28.98 -11.20 30.19
C ILE A 186 28.10 -11.53 29.02
N SER A 187 28.65 -12.26 28.04
CA SER A 187 27.87 -12.72 26.90
C SER A 187 26.97 -13.89 27.29
N PRO A 188 25.74 -13.96 26.74
CA PRO A 188 24.84 -15.07 27.00
C PRO A 188 25.38 -16.37 26.35
N ALA A 189 25.47 -17.44 27.14
CA ALA A 189 25.77 -18.78 26.64
C ALA A 189 24.54 -19.48 26.02
N GLY A 190 24.80 -20.24 24.96
CA GLY A 190 23.83 -21.07 24.25
C GLY A 190 23.27 -20.44 22.98
N SER A 191 22.61 -21.26 22.17
CA SER A 191 21.78 -20.82 21.05
C SER A 191 20.42 -21.50 21.19
N ASN A 192 19.42 -20.78 21.70
CA ASN A 192 18.04 -21.19 21.48
C ASN A 192 17.36 -20.03 20.78
N THR A 193 17.35 -20.06 19.45
CA THR A 193 16.21 -19.48 18.76
C THR A 193 14.98 -20.21 19.30
N PRO A 194 14.03 -19.53 19.97
CA PRO A 194 12.80 -20.19 20.35
C PRO A 194 12.21 -20.85 19.10
N SER A 195 11.89 -22.15 19.19
CA SER A 195 11.28 -22.84 18.07
C SER A 195 9.85 -22.35 17.92
N TYR A 196 9.64 -21.46 16.95
CA TYR A 196 8.32 -20.98 16.59
C TYR A 196 7.72 -21.90 15.51
N PRO A 197 6.41 -22.15 15.54
CA PRO A 197 5.75 -22.88 14.47
C PRO A 197 5.89 -22.12 13.15
N ASN A 198 6.02 -22.87 12.06
CA ASN A 198 5.98 -22.31 10.72
C ASN A 198 4.56 -21.77 10.46
N PRO A 199 4.36 -20.50 10.05
CA PRO A 199 3.02 -19.99 9.78
C PRO A 199 2.25 -20.81 8.74
N ALA A 200 2.94 -21.43 7.78
CA ALA A 200 2.30 -22.27 6.77
C ALA A 200 1.67 -23.56 7.33
N SER A 201 2.04 -24.00 8.53
CA SER A 201 1.43 -25.15 9.20
C SER A 201 0.25 -24.77 10.10
N LEU A 202 -0.05 -23.48 10.26
CA LEU A 202 -1.13 -23.03 11.13
C LEU A 202 -2.47 -23.11 10.41
N PRO A 203 -3.54 -23.57 11.09
CA PRO A 203 -4.87 -23.59 10.49
C PRO A 203 -5.41 -22.17 10.29
N ALA A 204 -6.30 -22.01 9.31
CA ALA A 204 -7.03 -20.76 9.12
C ALA A 204 -7.84 -20.40 10.38
N GLY A 205 -7.94 -19.11 10.70
CA GLY A 205 -8.53 -18.59 11.93
C GLY A 205 -7.56 -18.48 13.11
N THR A 206 -6.33 -19.01 13.01
CA THR A 206 -5.31 -18.88 14.06
C THR A 206 -4.88 -17.42 14.21
N LEU A 207 -4.97 -16.88 15.42
CA LEU A 207 -4.36 -15.58 15.75
C LEU A 207 -2.87 -15.76 15.95
N VAL A 208 -2.07 -14.94 15.28
CA VAL A 208 -0.62 -14.94 15.38
C VAL A 208 -0.08 -13.58 15.75
N LYS A 209 1.07 -13.58 16.43
CA LYS A 209 1.78 -12.38 16.84
C LYS A 209 3.29 -12.62 16.81
N SER A 210 4.03 -11.55 16.54
CA SER A 210 5.48 -11.51 16.71
C SER A 210 5.85 -11.33 18.20
N PRO A 211 6.83 -12.06 18.75
CA PRO A 211 7.29 -11.91 20.12
C PRO A 211 7.62 -10.48 20.53
N ASN A 212 8.12 -9.67 19.59
CA ASN A 212 8.58 -8.29 19.83
C ASN A 212 7.60 -7.21 19.35
N GLY A 213 6.52 -7.59 18.66
CA GLY A 213 5.53 -6.67 18.08
C GLY A 213 4.32 -6.46 18.98
N ALA A 214 3.49 -5.46 18.67
CA ALA A 214 2.16 -5.32 19.26
C ALA A 214 1.06 -5.89 18.34
N ASP A 215 1.34 -6.00 17.04
CA ASP A 215 0.38 -6.36 16.01
C ASP A 215 -0.08 -7.81 16.11
N VAL A 216 -1.36 -8.03 15.80
CA VAL A 216 -1.99 -9.35 15.71
C VAL A 216 -2.51 -9.54 14.29
N LYS A 217 -2.31 -10.75 13.75
CA LYS A 217 -2.85 -11.16 12.45
C LYS A 217 -3.68 -12.42 12.64
N VAL A 218 -4.70 -12.61 11.81
CA VAL A 218 -5.42 -13.87 11.68
C VAL A 218 -4.92 -14.60 10.43
N MET A 219 -4.64 -15.89 10.56
CA MET A 219 -4.20 -16.73 9.45
C MET A 219 -5.38 -17.05 8.53
N ILE A 220 -5.28 -16.74 7.24
CA ILE A 220 -6.32 -17.03 6.23
C ILE A 220 -5.63 -17.52 4.96
N ALA A 221 -5.80 -18.80 4.64
CA ALA A 221 -5.20 -19.43 3.45
C ALA A 221 -3.68 -19.15 3.28
N GLY A 222 -2.92 -19.18 4.38
CA GLY A 222 -1.48 -18.91 4.40
C GLY A 222 -1.08 -17.43 4.53
N SER A 223 -2.04 -16.51 4.44
CA SER A 223 -1.85 -15.07 4.66
C SER A 223 -2.08 -14.68 6.11
N GLY A 224 -1.44 -13.61 6.58
CA GLY A 224 -1.67 -13.03 7.90
C GLY A 224 -2.43 -11.71 7.77
N VAL A 225 -3.76 -11.79 7.83
CA VAL A 225 -4.65 -10.63 7.67
C VAL A 225 -4.65 -9.82 8.97
N PRO A 226 -4.38 -8.51 8.95
CA PRO A 226 -4.26 -7.72 10.18
C PRO A 226 -5.59 -7.62 10.92
N VAL A 227 -5.54 -7.80 12.24
CA VAL A 227 -6.69 -7.66 13.15
C VAL A 227 -6.56 -6.31 13.86
N ALA A 228 -7.50 -5.40 13.64
CA ALA A 228 -7.54 -4.13 14.35
C ALA A 228 -8.10 -4.32 15.77
N ALA A 229 -7.76 -3.42 16.69
CA ALA A 229 -8.34 -3.45 18.04
C ALA A 229 -9.88 -3.35 18.02
N SER A 230 -10.44 -2.64 17.03
CA SER A 230 -11.88 -2.54 16.79
C SER A 230 -12.55 -3.85 16.42
N ASP A 231 -11.80 -4.83 15.89
CA ASP A 231 -12.31 -6.10 15.40
C ASP A 231 -12.45 -7.13 16.53
N VAL A 232 -11.65 -7.03 17.60
CA VAL A 232 -11.51 -8.09 18.62
C VAL A 232 -12.85 -8.52 19.21
N THR A 233 -13.67 -7.57 19.67
CA THR A 233 -14.96 -7.89 20.30
C THR A 233 -16.05 -8.24 19.27
N PRO A 234 -16.27 -7.44 18.20
CA PRO A 234 -17.28 -7.78 17.17
C PRO A 234 -17.04 -9.13 16.49
N ASP A 235 -15.78 -9.44 16.18
CA ASP A 235 -15.39 -10.64 15.43
C ASP A 235 -15.13 -11.84 16.35
N LYS A 236 -15.25 -11.64 17.66
CA LYS A 236 -15.09 -12.65 18.73
C LYS A 236 -13.70 -13.29 18.74
N TYR A 237 -12.66 -12.50 18.49
CA TYR A 237 -11.27 -12.96 18.59
C TYR A 237 -10.85 -13.15 20.05
N ASP A 238 -10.38 -14.34 20.38
CA ASP A 238 -9.89 -14.70 21.70
C ASP A 238 -8.38 -14.46 21.79
N LEU A 239 -7.99 -13.29 22.30
CA LEU A 239 -6.58 -12.90 22.41
C LEU A 239 -5.76 -13.80 23.36
N SER A 240 -6.40 -14.65 24.18
CA SER A 240 -5.69 -15.62 25.02
C SER A 240 -5.12 -16.81 24.23
N LYS A 241 -5.56 -16.99 22.97
CA LYS A 241 -5.17 -18.10 22.09
C LYS A 241 -4.16 -17.72 21.01
N ILE A 242 -3.50 -16.57 21.17
CA ILE A 242 -2.49 -16.10 20.21
C ILE A 242 -1.30 -17.06 20.18
N VAL A 243 -0.92 -17.47 18.98
CA VAL A 243 0.29 -18.24 18.71
C VAL A 243 1.43 -17.28 18.39
N LEU A 244 2.55 -17.39 19.10
CA LEU A 244 3.75 -16.67 18.73
C LEU A 244 4.42 -17.34 17.53
N ILE A 245 4.75 -16.56 16.52
CA ILE A 245 5.54 -17.00 15.36
C ILE A 245 6.82 -16.16 15.26
N ASP A 246 7.82 -16.66 14.54
CA ASP A 246 9.06 -15.92 14.31
C ASP A 246 8.79 -14.51 13.74
N ASP A 247 9.58 -13.53 14.18
CA ASP A 247 9.43 -12.12 13.81
C ASP A 247 9.58 -11.88 12.30
N THR A 248 10.52 -12.58 11.66
CA THR A 248 10.75 -12.47 10.22
C THR A 248 9.60 -13.12 9.48
N ALA A 249 9.15 -14.28 9.94
CA ALA A 249 8.00 -14.97 9.39
C ALA A 249 6.71 -14.14 9.53
N PHE A 250 6.47 -13.50 10.69
CA PHE A 250 5.32 -12.63 10.90
C PHE A 250 5.30 -11.44 9.92
N ARG A 251 6.46 -10.82 9.70
CA ARG A 251 6.61 -9.68 8.79
C ARG A 251 6.50 -10.06 7.32
N SER A 252 6.86 -11.28 6.94
CA SER A 252 6.76 -11.77 5.56
C SER A 252 5.38 -12.29 5.17
N LEU A 253 4.47 -12.48 6.13
CA LEU A 253 3.09 -12.90 5.86
C LEU A 253 2.36 -11.89 4.94
N PRO A 254 1.79 -12.33 3.81
CA PRO A 254 0.92 -11.50 3.00
C PRO A 254 -0.24 -10.94 3.83
N SER A 255 -0.55 -9.66 3.64
CA SER A 255 -1.60 -8.96 4.39
C SER A 255 -3.01 -9.16 3.80
N ALA A 256 -3.12 -9.91 2.70
CA ALA A 256 -4.35 -10.22 2.01
C ALA A 256 -4.42 -11.72 1.72
N PRO A 257 -5.59 -12.36 1.80
CA PRO A 257 -5.77 -13.71 1.31
C PRO A 257 -5.37 -13.84 -0.16
N PRO A 258 -4.93 -15.03 -0.62
CA PRO A 258 -4.61 -15.26 -2.03
C PRO A 258 -5.81 -14.94 -2.94
N ALA A 259 -5.52 -14.53 -4.17
CA ALA A 259 -6.57 -14.23 -5.13
C ALA A 259 -7.45 -15.46 -5.42
N GLY A 260 -8.76 -15.26 -5.57
CA GLY A 260 -9.76 -16.31 -5.69
C GLY A 260 -10.32 -16.85 -4.37
N THR A 261 -9.76 -16.45 -3.22
CA THR A 261 -10.30 -16.80 -1.89
C THR A 261 -11.67 -16.17 -1.69
N VAL A 262 -12.64 -16.97 -1.23
CA VAL A 262 -13.98 -16.49 -0.84
C VAL A 262 -13.96 -16.12 0.64
N VAL A 263 -14.40 -14.91 0.94
CA VAL A 263 -14.39 -14.36 2.28
C VAL A 263 -15.73 -13.76 2.70
N HIS A 264 -15.95 -13.70 4.00
CA HIS A 264 -17.04 -12.97 4.64
C HIS A 264 -16.55 -12.19 5.86
N ASP A 265 -17.40 -11.28 6.33
CA ASP A 265 -17.14 -10.57 7.57
C ASP A 265 -17.18 -11.55 8.75
N GLN A 266 -16.09 -11.65 9.51
CA GLN A 266 -15.99 -12.53 10.67
C GLN A 266 -17.02 -12.18 11.77
N ALA A 267 -17.47 -10.92 11.88
CA ALA A 267 -18.59 -10.54 12.76
C ALA A 267 -19.92 -11.19 12.33
N GLY A 268 -19.99 -11.70 11.09
CA GLY A 268 -21.14 -12.33 10.48
C GLY A 268 -21.76 -11.47 9.37
N GLY A 269 -22.80 -12.01 8.73
CA GLY A 269 -23.50 -11.35 7.62
C GLY A 269 -23.67 -12.26 6.42
N ALA A 270 -24.58 -11.88 5.51
CA ALA A 270 -24.92 -12.69 4.34
C ALA A 270 -24.06 -12.41 3.11
N LYS A 271 -23.35 -11.27 3.06
CA LYS A 271 -22.53 -10.90 1.91
C LYS A 271 -21.29 -11.78 1.84
N ARG A 272 -20.90 -12.13 0.61
CA ARG A 272 -19.68 -12.88 0.30
C ARG A 272 -18.88 -12.13 -0.74
N TYR A 273 -17.57 -12.25 -0.64
CA TYR A 273 -16.64 -11.55 -1.50
C TYR A 273 -15.60 -12.52 -2.05
N VAL A 274 -15.10 -12.26 -3.25
CA VAL A 274 -13.89 -12.92 -3.76
C VAL A 274 -12.73 -11.92 -3.70
N VAL A 275 -11.58 -12.37 -3.20
CA VAL A 275 -10.37 -11.54 -3.12
C VAL A 275 -9.64 -11.55 -4.46
N ILE A 276 -9.27 -10.37 -4.98
CA ILE A 276 -8.42 -10.19 -6.17
C ILE A 276 -7.39 -9.12 -5.82
N ASP A 277 -6.12 -9.50 -5.74
CA ASP A 277 -4.99 -8.60 -5.45
C ASP A 277 -5.30 -7.54 -4.37
N ASN A 278 -5.72 -8.00 -3.18
CA ASN A 278 -6.06 -7.19 -2.00
C ASN A 278 -7.37 -6.39 -2.07
N ALA A 279 -8.10 -6.43 -3.19
CA ALA A 279 -9.49 -5.96 -3.30
C ALA A 279 -10.48 -7.09 -2.99
N ALA A 280 -11.62 -6.76 -2.38
CA ALA A 280 -12.69 -7.71 -2.09
C ALA A 280 -13.91 -7.39 -2.95
N LEU A 281 -14.21 -8.23 -3.94
CA LEU A 281 -15.28 -8.01 -4.91
C LEU A 281 -16.55 -8.72 -4.44
N LEU A 282 -17.65 -7.98 -4.30
CA LEU A 282 -18.93 -8.54 -3.87
C LEU A 282 -19.43 -9.58 -4.86
N ILE A 283 -19.75 -10.78 -4.35
CA ILE A 283 -20.35 -11.86 -5.14
C ILE A 283 -21.86 -11.65 -5.17
N GLY A 284 -22.43 -11.50 -6.36
CA GLY A 284 -23.88 -11.42 -6.55
C GLY A 284 -24.57 -12.76 -6.25
N GLY A 285 -25.87 -12.73 -5.95
CA GLY A 285 -26.64 -13.96 -5.67
C GLY A 285 -26.64 -14.94 -6.84
N GLU A 286 -26.71 -14.44 -8.09
CA GLU A 286 -26.61 -15.24 -9.31
C GLU A 286 -25.21 -15.86 -9.47
N ASP A 287 -24.16 -15.06 -9.20
CA ASP A 287 -22.76 -15.48 -9.32
C ASP A 287 -22.41 -16.57 -8.29
N TRP A 288 -23.05 -16.58 -7.11
CA TRP A 288 -22.71 -17.50 -6.02
C TRP A 288 -22.67 -18.97 -6.45
N VAL A 289 -23.67 -19.40 -7.22
CA VAL A 289 -23.76 -20.77 -7.75
C VAL A 289 -23.19 -20.85 -9.16
N ALA A 290 -23.52 -19.89 -10.03
CA ALA A 290 -23.13 -19.94 -11.45
C ALA A 290 -21.60 -19.90 -11.65
N ALA A 291 -20.88 -19.16 -10.80
CA ALA A 291 -19.41 -19.10 -10.83
C ALA A 291 -18.72 -20.11 -9.90
N GLY A 292 -19.49 -21.01 -9.25
CA GLY A 292 -18.97 -22.05 -8.36
C GLY A 292 -18.32 -21.50 -7.08
N TYR A 293 -18.66 -20.28 -6.65
CA TYR A 293 -18.14 -19.75 -5.38
C TYR A 293 -18.67 -20.53 -4.18
N ASN A 294 -19.88 -21.08 -4.27
CA ASN A 294 -20.52 -21.90 -3.25
C ASN A 294 -19.79 -23.22 -2.91
N THR A 295 -18.87 -23.68 -3.76
CA THR A 295 -18.07 -24.88 -3.50
C THR A 295 -16.70 -24.56 -2.90
N ARG A 296 -16.35 -23.26 -2.77
CA ARG A 296 -15.07 -22.82 -2.20
C ARG A 296 -15.19 -22.70 -0.69
N ALA A 297 -14.06 -22.78 0.01
CA ALA A 297 -14.02 -22.52 1.44
C ALA A 297 -14.41 -21.07 1.71
N ASP A 298 -15.40 -20.87 2.59
CA ASP A 298 -15.91 -19.58 3.02
C ASP A 298 -15.18 -19.13 4.30
N MET A 299 -14.24 -18.19 4.17
CA MET A 299 -13.34 -17.79 5.26
C MET A 299 -13.73 -16.45 5.88
N GLY A 300 -13.88 -16.40 7.20
CA GLY A 300 -14.11 -15.15 7.91
C GLY A 300 -12.84 -14.31 8.00
N VAL A 301 -12.93 -13.03 7.64
CA VAL A 301 -11.84 -12.05 7.72
C VAL A 301 -12.21 -10.89 8.65
N PRO A 302 -11.22 -10.15 9.21
CA PRO A 302 -11.50 -9.06 10.13
C PRO A 302 -12.40 -7.98 9.50
N THR A 303 -13.36 -7.47 10.28
CA THR A 303 -14.34 -6.45 9.84
C THR A 303 -13.64 -5.26 9.18
N ALA A 304 -12.69 -4.64 9.87
CA ALA A 304 -11.98 -3.45 9.37
C ALA A 304 -11.20 -3.73 8.08
N TRP A 305 -10.60 -4.91 7.95
CA TRP A 305 -9.91 -5.29 6.73
C TRP A 305 -10.89 -5.42 5.55
N LEU A 306 -12.03 -6.07 5.74
CA LEU A 306 -13.01 -6.28 4.67
C LEU A 306 -13.62 -4.95 4.21
N GLN A 307 -13.93 -4.05 5.14
CA GLN A 307 -14.40 -2.71 4.83
C GLN A 307 -13.39 -1.97 3.93
N ALA A 308 -12.11 -1.96 4.31
CA ALA A 308 -11.06 -1.35 3.50
C ALA A 308 -10.89 -2.05 2.14
N ALA A 309 -10.85 -3.38 2.11
CA ALA A 309 -10.65 -4.17 0.89
C ALA A 309 -11.80 -4.00 -0.11
N SER A 310 -13.03 -3.83 0.37
CA SER A 310 -14.22 -3.62 -0.48
C SER A 310 -14.25 -2.27 -1.19
N GLN A 311 -13.46 -1.30 -0.71
CA GLN A 311 -13.33 0.03 -1.32
C GLN A 311 -12.12 0.12 -2.27
N ARG A 312 -11.26 -0.89 -2.30
CA ARG A 312 -10.10 -0.91 -3.20
C ARG A 312 -10.53 -1.28 -4.61
N THR A 313 -9.85 -0.69 -5.59
CA THR A 313 -9.95 -1.09 -6.99
C THR A 313 -9.00 -2.25 -7.25
N VAL A 314 -9.38 -3.13 -8.17
CA VAL A 314 -8.44 -4.11 -8.73
C VAL A 314 -7.27 -3.33 -9.37
N PRO A 315 -6.01 -3.74 -9.16
CA PRO A 315 -4.86 -3.03 -9.69
C PRO A 315 -4.91 -2.84 -11.20
N THR A 316 -4.38 -1.71 -11.66
CA THR A 316 -4.20 -1.44 -13.09
C THR A 316 -3.25 -2.47 -13.71
N GLY A 317 -3.61 -2.99 -14.88
CA GLY A 317 -2.88 -4.05 -15.59
C GLY A 317 -3.37 -5.47 -15.30
N THR A 318 -4.18 -5.69 -14.25
CA THR A 318 -4.78 -7.01 -14.00
C THR A 318 -5.76 -7.36 -15.11
N VAL A 319 -5.64 -8.55 -15.69
CA VAL A 319 -6.57 -9.07 -16.69
C VAL A 319 -7.68 -9.87 -16.00
N VAL A 320 -8.93 -9.55 -16.31
CA VAL A 320 -10.11 -10.15 -15.71
C VAL A 320 -11.07 -10.72 -16.76
N MET A 321 -11.86 -11.72 -16.35
CA MET A 321 -12.97 -12.30 -17.10
C MET A 321 -14.14 -12.63 -16.17
N ASP A 322 -15.34 -12.77 -16.74
CA ASP A 322 -16.49 -13.26 -16.00
C ASP A 322 -16.26 -14.72 -15.57
N GLN A 323 -16.24 -14.97 -14.27
CA GLN A 323 -16.01 -16.29 -13.69
C GLN A 323 -17.12 -17.29 -14.05
N THR A 324 -18.35 -16.82 -14.33
CA THR A 324 -19.46 -17.68 -14.75
C THR A 324 -19.29 -18.19 -16.19
N GLY A 325 -18.50 -17.47 -17.01
CA GLY A 325 -18.36 -17.71 -18.44
C GLY A 325 -19.55 -17.25 -19.28
N THR A 326 -20.50 -16.50 -18.71
CA THR A 326 -21.64 -15.94 -19.46
C THR A 326 -21.17 -14.86 -20.42
N ASP A 327 -20.24 -14.02 -19.98
CA ASP A 327 -19.52 -13.09 -20.83
C ASP A 327 -18.18 -13.72 -21.28
N PRO A 328 -17.98 -14.01 -22.57
CA PRO A 328 -16.71 -14.54 -23.09
C PRO A 328 -15.61 -13.48 -23.19
N GLY A 329 -15.95 -12.20 -22.97
CA GLY A 329 -15.03 -11.06 -23.03
C GLY A 329 -13.91 -11.16 -22.01
N ARG A 330 -12.76 -10.59 -22.37
CA ARG A 330 -11.61 -10.39 -21.48
C ARG A 330 -11.34 -8.91 -21.37
N TYR A 331 -10.89 -8.48 -20.20
CA TYR A 331 -10.73 -7.08 -19.91
C TYR A 331 -9.42 -6.83 -19.17
N VAL A 332 -8.79 -5.70 -19.44
CA VAL A 332 -7.69 -5.19 -18.61
C VAL A 332 -8.21 -4.09 -17.69
N MET A 333 -7.81 -4.10 -16.44
CA MET A 333 -8.18 -3.06 -15.48
C MET A 333 -7.31 -1.82 -15.70
N VAL A 334 -7.94 -0.65 -15.77
CA VAL A 334 -7.26 0.66 -15.79
C VAL A 334 -8.02 1.61 -14.87
N ASP A 335 -7.41 1.95 -13.73
CA ASP A 335 -7.92 2.88 -12.72
C ASP A 335 -9.39 2.61 -12.32
N GLY A 336 -9.72 1.32 -12.18
CA GLY A 336 -11.05 0.85 -11.76
C GLY A 336 -12.06 0.65 -12.89
N ALA A 337 -11.72 0.96 -14.15
CA ALA A 337 -12.49 0.59 -15.34
C ALA A 337 -11.96 -0.70 -15.97
N ALA A 338 -12.85 -1.55 -16.49
CA ALA A 338 -12.50 -2.77 -17.19
C ALA A 338 -12.58 -2.52 -18.72
N LEU A 339 -11.43 -2.53 -19.39
CA LEU A 339 -11.32 -2.20 -20.82
C LEU A 339 -11.29 -3.48 -21.65
N HIS A 340 -12.22 -3.62 -22.59
CA HIS A 340 -12.36 -4.83 -23.39
C HIS A 340 -11.13 -5.08 -24.27
N ILE A 341 -10.64 -6.32 -24.26
CA ILE A 341 -9.54 -6.82 -25.08
C ILE A 341 -10.17 -7.64 -26.22
N SER A 342 -9.95 -7.23 -27.46
CA SER A 342 -10.44 -7.99 -28.61
C SER A 342 -9.74 -9.35 -28.74
N GLY A 343 -10.35 -10.27 -29.47
CA GLY A 343 -9.73 -11.57 -29.75
C GLY A 343 -8.40 -11.47 -30.49
N SER A 344 -8.22 -10.45 -31.34
CA SER A 344 -6.96 -10.17 -32.05
C SER A 344 -5.85 -9.65 -31.13
N GLU A 345 -6.20 -8.79 -30.18
CA GLU A 345 -5.23 -8.17 -29.25
C GLU A 345 -4.75 -9.16 -28.19
N TRP A 346 -5.57 -10.16 -27.83
CA TRP A 346 -5.26 -11.10 -26.74
C TRP A 346 -3.85 -11.71 -26.83
N THR A 347 -3.42 -12.11 -28.02
CA THR A 347 -2.09 -12.68 -28.25
C THR A 347 -1.14 -11.70 -28.92
N ALA A 348 -1.64 -10.76 -29.72
CA ALA A 348 -0.79 -9.77 -30.38
C ALA A 348 -0.13 -8.81 -29.39
N ASP A 349 -0.83 -8.50 -28.28
CA ASP A 349 -0.41 -7.48 -27.31
C ASP A 349 0.01 -8.11 -25.96
N ASP A 350 0.35 -9.40 -25.98
CA ASP A 350 0.85 -10.19 -24.84
C ASP A 350 -0.08 -10.28 -23.62
N TYR A 351 -1.36 -9.91 -23.73
CA TYR A 351 -2.34 -10.08 -22.65
C TYR A 351 -2.47 -11.53 -22.19
N ASN A 352 -2.25 -12.50 -23.09
CA ASN A 352 -2.24 -13.93 -22.81
C ASN A 352 -1.09 -14.41 -21.90
N THR A 353 -0.07 -13.58 -21.69
CA THR A 353 1.02 -13.87 -20.76
C THR A 353 0.71 -13.44 -19.33
N GLN A 354 -0.33 -12.61 -19.16
CA GLN A 354 -0.78 -12.13 -17.87
C GLN A 354 -1.64 -13.19 -17.16
N MET A 355 -1.66 -13.13 -15.82
CA MET A 355 -2.58 -13.94 -15.04
C MET A 355 -4.02 -13.48 -15.29
N LEU A 356 -4.85 -14.39 -15.82
CA LEU A 356 -6.27 -14.14 -16.08
C LEU A 356 -7.10 -14.47 -14.84
N MET A 357 -7.80 -13.47 -14.31
CA MET A 357 -8.54 -13.56 -13.06
C MET A 357 -10.05 -13.64 -13.29
N GLY A 358 -10.70 -14.68 -12.76
CA GLY A 358 -12.16 -14.77 -12.75
C GLY A 358 -12.79 -13.87 -11.69
N VAL A 359 -13.69 -12.98 -12.10
CA VAL A 359 -14.42 -12.04 -11.24
C VAL A 359 -15.94 -12.27 -11.29
N PRO A 360 -16.73 -11.78 -10.31
CA PRO A 360 -18.18 -11.87 -10.36
C PRO A 360 -18.77 -11.10 -11.56
N GLY A 361 -19.73 -11.68 -12.28
CA GLY A 361 -20.26 -11.11 -13.52
C GLY A 361 -20.95 -9.76 -13.31
N GLN A 362 -21.71 -9.61 -12.22
CA GLN A 362 -22.36 -8.33 -11.88
C GLN A 362 -21.34 -7.23 -11.57
N TRP A 363 -20.23 -7.58 -10.91
CA TRP A 363 -19.14 -6.64 -10.67
C TRP A 363 -18.46 -6.25 -11.98
N LEU A 364 -18.17 -7.21 -12.86
CA LEU A 364 -17.51 -6.94 -14.15
C LEU A 364 -18.35 -6.01 -15.01
N LYS A 365 -19.66 -6.24 -15.10
CA LYS A 365 -20.60 -5.37 -15.81
C LYS A 365 -20.54 -3.92 -15.32
N ALA A 366 -20.46 -3.72 -14.01
CA ALA A 366 -20.32 -2.39 -13.42
C ALA A 366 -18.94 -1.76 -13.71
N ALA A 367 -17.88 -2.57 -13.74
CA ALA A 367 -16.53 -2.09 -14.07
C ALA A 367 -16.38 -1.73 -15.56
N VAL A 368 -17.02 -2.47 -16.47
CA VAL A 368 -17.04 -2.20 -17.92
C VAL A 368 -17.82 -0.93 -18.25
N ALA A 369 -18.86 -0.62 -17.47
CA ALA A 369 -19.63 0.62 -17.63
C ALA A 369 -18.85 1.87 -17.19
N LYS A 370 -17.75 1.71 -16.44
CA LYS A 370 -16.90 2.84 -16.02
C LYS A 370 -15.96 3.24 -17.15
N THR A 371 -15.54 4.50 -17.08
CA THR A 371 -14.46 5.03 -17.91
C THR A 371 -13.29 5.37 -16.99
N PRO A 372 -12.02 5.22 -17.43
CA PRO A 372 -10.90 5.66 -16.61
C PRO A 372 -11.05 7.15 -16.23
N PRO A 373 -10.66 7.55 -15.01
CA PRO A 373 -10.84 8.92 -14.53
C PRO A 373 -10.22 9.99 -15.43
N THR A 374 -10.77 11.21 -15.41
CA THR A 374 -10.13 12.35 -16.05
C THR A 374 -8.70 12.53 -15.53
N GLY A 375 -7.76 12.74 -16.44
CA GLY A 375 -6.34 12.89 -16.12
C GLY A 375 -5.51 11.61 -16.23
N THR A 376 -6.13 10.42 -16.34
CA THR A 376 -5.44 9.15 -16.65
C THR A 376 -4.75 9.25 -18.00
N VAL A 377 -3.47 8.88 -18.05
CA VAL A 377 -2.65 8.94 -19.27
C VAL A 377 -2.54 7.56 -19.88
N LEU A 378 -2.81 7.46 -21.18
CA LEU A 378 -2.96 6.22 -21.92
C LEU A 378 -2.05 6.18 -23.14
N MET A 379 -1.67 4.97 -23.54
CA MET A 379 -1.12 4.64 -24.85
C MET A 379 -1.71 3.31 -25.34
N ASP A 380 -1.59 3.05 -26.64
CA ASP A 380 -1.91 1.75 -27.20
C ASP A 380 -0.91 0.70 -26.68
N GLN A 381 -1.43 -0.39 -26.11
CA GLN A 381 -0.63 -1.47 -25.54
C GLN A 381 0.25 -2.15 -26.61
N SER A 382 -0.25 -2.27 -27.84
CA SER A 382 0.50 -2.90 -28.94
C SER A 382 1.73 -2.08 -29.36
N GLY A 383 1.71 -0.76 -29.06
CA GLY A 383 2.70 0.20 -29.53
C GLY A 383 2.60 0.53 -31.03
N THR A 384 1.56 0.03 -31.72
CA THR A 384 1.30 0.37 -33.13
C THR A 384 0.92 1.84 -33.26
N ASP A 385 0.09 2.33 -32.34
CA ASP A 385 -0.12 3.76 -32.16
C ASP A 385 0.89 4.33 -31.14
N ILE A 386 1.85 5.11 -31.65
CA ILE A 386 2.87 5.77 -30.84
C ILE A 386 2.34 6.98 -30.07
N ASN A 387 1.10 7.39 -30.35
CA ASN A 387 0.50 8.55 -29.72
C ASN A 387 0.18 8.29 -28.25
N ARG A 388 0.08 9.38 -27.49
CA ARG A 388 -0.28 9.36 -26.08
C ARG A 388 -1.53 10.18 -25.89
N TYR A 389 -2.35 9.76 -24.94
CA TYR A 389 -3.65 10.35 -24.69
C TYR A 389 -3.82 10.65 -23.21
N VAL A 390 -4.66 11.63 -22.91
CA VAL A 390 -5.17 11.85 -21.56
C VAL A 390 -6.69 11.73 -21.59
N MET A 391 -7.26 11.07 -20.59
CA MET A 391 -8.71 11.00 -20.43
C MET A 391 -9.26 12.35 -20.00
N LEU A 392 -10.33 12.79 -20.66
CA LEU A 392 -10.98 14.06 -20.42
C LEU A 392 -12.47 13.93 -20.67
N GLY A 393 -13.29 14.02 -19.63
CA GLY A 393 -14.76 13.97 -19.75
C GLY A 393 -15.26 12.74 -20.51
N GLY A 394 -14.63 11.58 -20.30
CA GLY A 394 -14.99 10.30 -20.93
C GLY A 394 -14.41 10.03 -22.32
N ALA A 395 -13.67 10.99 -22.91
CA ALA A 395 -12.95 10.81 -24.17
C ALA A 395 -11.42 10.77 -23.94
N ALA A 396 -10.69 10.18 -24.87
CA ALA A 396 -9.23 10.17 -24.88
C ALA A 396 -8.74 11.27 -25.83
N VAL A 397 -8.05 12.29 -25.30
CA VAL A 397 -7.57 13.43 -26.11
C VAL A 397 -6.07 13.34 -26.30
N HIS A 398 -5.61 13.61 -27.54
CA HIS A 398 -4.21 13.47 -27.94
C HIS A 398 -3.31 14.46 -27.21
N ILE A 399 -2.14 13.99 -26.77
CA ILE A 399 -1.06 14.78 -26.18
C ILE A 399 0.03 14.92 -27.24
N SER A 400 0.39 16.15 -27.61
CA SER A 400 1.47 16.36 -28.56
C SER A 400 2.82 15.98 -27.95
N GLY A 401 3.80 15.64 -28.80
CA GLY A 401 5.16 15.31 -28.32
C GLY A 401 5.83 16.47 -27.57
N ALA A 402 5.51 17.73 -27.94
CA ALA A 402 5.99 18.91 -27.23
C ALA A 402 5.36 19.04 -25.84
N GLU A 403 4.06 18.73 -25.72
CA GLU A 403 3.30 18.85 -24.48
C GLU A 403 3.63 17.74 -23.48
N TRP A 404 4.04 16.57 -23.95
CA TRP A 404 4.35 15.41 -23.11
C TRP A 404 5.25 15.75 -21.91
N THR A 405 6.36 16.44 -22.18
CA THR A 405 7.32 16.85 -21.16
C THR A 405 6.98 18.23 -20.61
N ALA A 406 6.60 19.18 -21.48
CA ALA A 406 6.36 20.57 -21.08
C ALA A 406 5.23 20.71 -20.05
N ASN A 407 4.20 19.86 -20.15
CA ASN A 407 3.02 19.91 -19.28
C ASN A 407 3.04 18.85 -18.18
N GLY A 408 4.18 18.16 -17.99
CA GLY A 408 4.38 17.18 -16.91
C GLY A 408 3.58 15.88 -17.06
N TYR A 409 3.02 15.58 -18.25
CA TYR A 409 2.36 14.29 -18.48
C TYR A 409 3.33 13.11 -18.32
N ASN A 410 4.62 13.34 -18.60
CA ASN A 410 5.70 12.37 -18.39
C ASN A 410 5.98 12.00 -16.93
N LEU A 411 5.45 12.76 -15.98
CA LEU A 411 5.56 12.45 -14.55
C LEU A 411 4.38 11.61 -14.05
N ARG A 412 3.36 11.38 -14.90
CA ARG A 412 2.20 10.55 -14.60
C ARG A 412 2.46 9.12 -15.03
N SER A 413 1.80 8.18 -14.37
CA SER A 413 1.80 6.78 -14.80
C SER A 413 1.16 6.66 -16.18
N LEU A 414 1.91 6.09 -17.13
CA LEU A 414 1.45 5.81 -18.48
C LEU A 414 0.90 4.39 -18.54
N MET A 415 -0.38 4.25 -18.84
CA MET A 415 -1.06 2.95 -18.88
C MET A 415 -1.25 2.49 -20.32
N GLY A 416 -0.96 1.22 -20.61
CA GLY A 416 -1.33 0.61 -21.88
C GLY A 416 -2.79 0.21 -21.90
N ALA A 417 -3.48 0.53 -22.99
CA ALA A 417 -4.88 0.18 -23.21
C ALA A 417 -5.03 -0.65 -24.50
N PRO A 418 -6.07 -1.49 -24.61
CA PRO A 418 -6.37 -2.17 -25.87
C PRO A 418 -6.62 -1.15 -26.97
N GLY A 419 -5.97 -1.31 -28.13
CA GLY A 419 -6.02 -0.40 -29.26
C GLY A 419 -7.42 -0.17 -29.83
N GLU A 420 -8.26 -1.21 -29.93
CA GLU A 420 -9.65 -1.09 -30.41
C GLU A 420 -10.48 -0.24 -29.42
N TRP A 421 -10.34 -0.51 -28.12
CA TRP A 421 -11.01 0.29 -27.10
C TRP A 421 -10.51 1.74 -27.11
N LEU A 422 -9.20 1.96 -27.22
CA LEU A 422 -8.60 3.29 -27.24
C LEU A 422 -9.05 4.07 -28.47
N GLY A 423 -9.03 3.46 -29.66
CA GLY A 423 -9.52 4.07 -30.89
C GLY A 423 -10.98 4.50 -30.80
N SER A 424 -11.84 3.65 -30.22
CA SER A 424 -13.25 4.02 -29.98
C SER A 424 -13.40 5.19 -29.01
N THR A 425 -12.50 5.30 -28.02
CA THR A 425 -12.53 6.34 -26.98
C THR A 425 -11.93 7.65 -27.45
N VAL A 426 -10.98 7.62 -28.39
CA VAL A 426 -10.45 8.79 -29.11
C VAL A 426 -11.50 9.37 -30.06
N ALA A 427 -12.33 8.53 -30.66
CA ALA A 427 -13.43 8.97 -31.52
C ALA A 427 -14.60 9.64 -30.76
N LYS A 428 -14.67 9.47 -29.43
CA LYS A 428 -15.69 10.12 -28.59
C LYS A 428 -15.44 11.61 -28.47
N GLN A 429 -16.53 12.36 -28.32
CA GLN A 429 -16.46 13.76 -27.92
C GLN A 429 -16.28 13.83 -26.40
N VAL A 430 -15.49 14.81 -25.94
CA VAL A 430 -15.47 15.18 -24.53
C VAL A 430 -16.89 15.56 -24.11
N ALA A 431 -17.34 15.05 -22.97
CA ALA A 431 -18.69 15.25 -22.49
C ALA A 431 -19.10 16.72 -22.47
N ASN A 432 -20.37 16.93 -22.83
CA ASN A 432 -21.02 18.22 -22.77
C ASN A 432 -20.99 18.78 -21.33
N GLY A 433 -20.62 20.05 -21.20
CA GLY A 433 -20.53 20.71 -19.90
C GLY A 433 -19.22 20.48 -19.13
N THR A 434 -18.28 19.67 -19.64
CA THR A 434 -16.92 19.60 -19.08
C THR A 434 -16.25 20.97 -19.19
N VAL A 435 -15.68 21.46 -18.09
CA VAL A 435 -14.97 22.74 -18.04
C VAL A 435 -13.48 22.49 -18.13
N VAL A 436 -12.82 23.12 -19.09
CA VAL A 436 -11.42 22.85 -19.43
C VAL A 436 -10.60 24.13 -19.52
N LYS A 437 -9.29 24.00 -19.29
CA LYS A 437 -8.27 25.02 -19.57
C LYS A 437 -7.03 24.38 -20.17
N ASP A 438 -6.15 25.19 -20.73
CA ASP A 438 -4.84 24.73 -21.17
C ASP A 438 -4.01 24.25 -19.97
N ALA A 439 -3.58 22.98 -20.01
CA ALA A 439 -2.78 22.37 -18.95
C ALA A 439 -1.40 23.05 -18.79
N SER A 440 -0.87 23.67 -19.84
CA SER A 440 0.39 24.42 -19.79
C SER A 440 0.25 25.79 -19.10
N GLY A 441 -0.97 26.32 -19.06
CA GLY A 441 -1.25 27.69 -18.63
C GLY A 441 -0.85 28.76 -19.66
N ALA A 442 -0.42 28.39 -20.87
CA ALA A 442 -0.10 29.35 -21.94
C ALA A 442 -1.34 30.11 -22.43
N ASP A 443 -2.49 29.44 -22.49
CA ASP A 443 -3.81 30.07 -22.65
C ASP A 443 -4.55 30.12 -21.31
N ALA A 444 -4.80 31.35 -20.81
CA ALA A 444 -5.54 31.57 -19.57
C ALA A 444 -7.06 31.43 -19.74
N THR A 445 -7.56 31.26 -20.96
CA THR A 445 -8.99 31.13 -21.26
C THR A 445 -9.54 29.84 -20.68
N VAL A 446 -10.69 29.95 -20.01
CA VAL A 446 -11.48 28.79 -19.57
C VAL A 446 -12.56 28.52 -20.60
N TYR A 447 -12.81 27.25 -20.88
CA TYR A 447 -13.78 26.82 -21.87
C TYR A 447 -14.80 25.85 -21.26
N VAL A 448 -16.02 25.83 -21.79
CA VAL A 448 -16.99 24.75 -21.58
C VAL A 448 -17.13 23.94 -22.87
N MET A 449 -17.13 22.62 -22.77
CA MET A 449 -17.33 21.74 -23.92
C MET A 449 -18.81 21.65 -24.31
N ALA A 450 -19.10 21.85 -25.60
CA ALA A 450 -20.45 21.69 -26.17
C ALA A 450 -20.37 21.11 -27.57
N GLY A 451 -20.83 19.87 -27.75
CA GLY A 451 -20.84 19.15 -29.03
C GLY A 451 -19.46 19.02 -29.66
N GLY A 452 -18.42 18.84 -28.82
CA GLY A 452 -17.03 18.78 -29.26
C GLY A 452 -16.36 20.13 -29.57
N VAL A 453 -17.04 21.27 -29.34
CA VAL A 453 -16.47 22.63 -29.42
C VAL A 453 -16.08 23.09 -28.02
N ALA A 454 -14.89 23.69 -27.89
CA ALA A 454 -14.49 24.37 -26.66
C ALA A 454 -14.98 25.84 -26.72
N VAL A 455 -16.03 26.15 -25.96
CA VAL A 455 -16.67 27.48 -25.97
C VAL A 455 -15.99 28.37 -24.93
N PRO A 456 -15.32 29.48 -25.33
CA PRO A 456 -14.59 30.33 -24.38
C PRO A 456 -15.56 31.03 -23.44
N LEU A 457 -15.18 31.13 -22.17
CA LEU A 457 -15.93 31.78 -21.11
C LEU A 457 -15.19 33.05 -20.66
N THR A 458 -15.91 34.16 -20.58
CA THR A 458 -15.43 35.28 -19.76
C THR A 458 -15.54 34.91 -18.27
N TYR A 459 -14.90 35.67 -17.39
CA TYR A 459 -15.07 35.48 -15.95
C TYR A 459 -16.54 35.58 -15.50
N ALA A 460 -17.30 36.49 -16.13
CA ALA A 460 -18.73 36.65 -15.87
C ALA A 460 -19.54 35.43 -16.34
N ASP A 461 -19.20 34.83 -17.49
CA ASP A 461 -19.86 33.60 -17.96
C ASP A 461 -19.50 32.42 -17.05
N PHE A 462 -18.23 32.29 -16.67
CA PHE A 462 -17.73 31.20 -15.84
C PHE A 462 -18.44 31.13 -14.48
N THR A 463 -18.62 32.27 -13.83
CA THR A 463 -19.31 32.37 -12.53
C THR A 463 -20.83 32.45 -12.70
N GLY A 464 -21.32 33.26 -13.64
CA GLY A 464 -22.75 33.51 -13.86
C GLY A 464 -23.53 32.29 -14.36
N LEU A 465 -22.87 31.38 -15.10
CA LEU A 465 -23.46 30.13 -15.57
C LEU A 465 -23.22 28.95 -14.60
N GLY A 466 -22.54 29.18 -13.46
CA GLY A 466 -22.25 28.17 -12.44
C GLY A 466 -21.17 27.15 -12.82
N HIS A 467 -20.35 27.45 -13.83
CA HIS A 467 -19.22 26.59 -14.24
C HIS A 467 -18.09 26.59 -13.21
N ASP A 468 -17.98 27.63 -12.40
CA ASP A 468 -17.07 27.75 -11.24
C ASP A 468 -17.30 26.68 -10.16
N LYS A 469 -18.46 26.04 -10.15
CA LYS A 469 -18.81 24.96 -9.22
C LYS A 469 -18.43 23.57 -9.74
N ARG A 470 -17.92 23.48 -10.98
CA ARG A 470 -17.53 22.22 -11.62
C ARG A 470 -16.00 22.04 -11.53
N PRO A 471 -15.50 20.80 -11.59
CA PRO A 471 -14.07 20.55 -11.73
C PRO A 471 -13.52 21.27 -12.98
N LEU A 472 -12.41 21.98 -12.81
CA LEU A 472 -11.69 22.64 -13.90
C LEU A 472 -10.55 21.73 -14.37
N GLU A 473 -10.74 21.13 -15.54
CA GLU A 473 -9.84 20.10 -16.06
C GLU A 473 -8.72 20.69 -16.94
N GLY A 474 -7.51 20.15 -16.83
CA GLY A 474 -6.40 20.52 -17.71
C GLY A 474 -6.42 19.70 -18.99
N ALA A 475 -6.49 20.36 -20.14
CA ALA A 475 -6.45 19.74 -21.47
C ALA A 475 -5.12 20.02 -22.18
N PRO A 476 -4.66 19.14 -23.09
CA PRO A 476 -3.58 19.47 -24.02
C PRO A 476 -3.95 20.71 -24.85
N GLY A 477 -3.06 21.69 -24.91
CA GLY A 477 -3.28 22.99 -25.53
C GLY A 477 -3.42 22.92 -27.06
N GLU A 478 -2.69 22.04 -27.74
CA GLU A 478 -2.86 21.81 -29.20
C GLU A 478 -4.25 21.24 -29.53
N TRP A 479 -4.70 20.26 -28.75
CA TRP A 479 -6.05 19.73 -28.86
C TRP A 479 -7.09 20.80 -28.55
N LEU A 480 -6.90 21.58 -27.47
CA LEU A 480 -7.83 22.61 -27.03
C LEU A 480 -8.00 23.72 -28.08
N LYS A 481 -6.90 24.16 -28.71
CA LYS A 481 -6.94 25.11 -29.83
C LYS A 481 -7.77 24.57 -30.99
N THR A 482 -7.59 23.30 -31.32
CA THR A 482 -8.37 22.64 -32.40
C THR A 482 -9.85 22.55 -32.03
N ALA A 483 -10.18 22.23 -30.78
CA ALA A 483 -11.56 22.19 -30.30
C ALA A 483 -12.22 23.58 -30.27
N ALA A 484 -11.48 24.62 -29.89
CA ALA A 484 -11.94 26.00 -29.86
C ALA A 484 -12.11 26.61 -31.26
N ALA A 485 -11.34 26.14 -32.24
CA ALA A 485 -11.42 26.60 -33.63
C ALA A 485 -12.63 26.05 -34.40
N LYS A 486 -13.33 25.05 -33.87
CA LYS A 486 -14.53 24.48 -34.52
C LYS A 486 -15.65 25.52 -34.55
N ALA A 487 -16.23 25.73 -35.73
CA ALA A 487 -17.26 26.75 -35.93
C ALA A 487 -18.62 26.38 -35.32
N THR A 488 -18.96 25.09 -35.26
CA THR A 488 -20.29 24.61 -34.88
C THR A 488 -20.21 23.35 -34.02
N PRO A 489 -21.05 23.22 -32.97
CA PRO A 489 -21.22 21.97 -32.24
C PRO A 489 -21.74 20.85 -33.14
N ALA A 490 -21.53 19.61 -32.72
CA ALA A 490 -22.13 18.46 -33.37
C ALA A 490 -23.67 18.48 -33.31
N ASP A 491 -24.30 17.88 -34.31
CA ASP A 491 -25.74 17.74 -34.37
C ASP A 491 -26.29 17.00 -33.15
N GLY A 492 -27.47 17.42 -32.69
CA GLY A 492 -28.10 16.93 -31.48
C GLY A 492 -27.70 17.67 -30.20
N THR A 493 -26.60 18.45 -30.20
CA THR A 493 -26.17 19.23 -29.03
C THR A 493 -27.25 20.22 -28.61
N MET A 494 -27.60 20.24 -27.32
CA MET A 494 -28.57 21.17 -26.74
C MET A 494 -27.88 22.29 -25.98
N LEU A 495 -28.26 23.53 -26.28
CA LEU A 495 -27.64 24.74 -25.78
C LEU A 495 -28.67 25.65 -25.11
N LEU A 496 -28.28 26.30 -24.02
CA LEU A 496 -29.07 27.34 -23.36
C LEU A 496 -28.19 28.57 -23.16
N SER A 497 -28.70 29.75 -23.49
CA SER A 497 -28.01 31.02 -23.21
C SER A 497 -28.71 31.77 -22.07
N PRO A 498 -27.98 32.56 -21.25
CA PRO A 498 -28.54 33.18 -20.04
C PRO A 498 -29.62 34.24 -20.30
N ASP A 499 -29.65 34.79 -21.52
CA ASP A 499 -30.62 35.81 -21.95
C ASP A 499 -31.91 35.22 -22.55
N SER A 500 -32.02 33.89 -22.64
CA SER A 500 -33.14 33.20 -23.27
C SER A 500 -33.54 31.94 -22.52
N ASN A 501 -34.83 31.74 -22.31
CA ASN A 501 -35.37 30.48 -21.78
C ASN A 501 -35.52 29.39 -22.86
N THR A 502 -35.08 29.66 -24.09
CA THR A 502 -35.18 28.73 -25.22
C THR A 502 -33.99 27.78 -25.23
N VAL A 503 -34.26 26.47 -25.14
CA VAL A 503 -33.26 25.46 -25.45
C VAL A 503 -33.13 25.32 -26.97
N TRP A 504 -31.91 25.38 -27.46
CA TRP A 504 -31.58 25.26 -28.87
C TRP A 504 -30.92 23.91 -29.15
N GLN A 505 -31.46 23.14 -30.09
CA GLN A 505 -30.79 21.95 -30.61
C GLN A 505 -29.99 22.28 -31.86
N VAL A 506 -28.75 21.81 -31.96
CA VAL A 506 -27.94 21.95 -33.17
C VAL A 506 -28.35 20.91 -34.21
N THR A 507 -28.55 21.33 -35.45
CA THR A 507 -28.91 20.47 -36.60
C THR A 507 -28.33 21.06 -37.88
N GLY A 508 -27.50 20.30 -38.59
CA GLY A 508 -26.77 20.76 -39.77
C GLY A 508 -25.94 22.03 -39.52
N GLY A 509 -25.34 22.17 -38.33
CA GLY A 509 -24.60 23.37 -37.92
C GLY A 509 -25.45 24.62 -37.67
N LYS A 510 -26.78 24.49 -37.65
CA LYS A 510 -27.75 25.56 -37.34
C LYS A 510 -28.45 25.27 -36.01
N LYS A 511 -29.07 26.27 -35.39
CA LYS A 511 -29.86 26.09 -34.17
C LYS A 511 -31.37 26.01 -34.47
N LYS A 512 -32.05 25.07 -33.82
CA LYS A 512 -33.50 24.89 -33.84
C LYS A 512 -34.04 25.07 -32.42
N ALA A 513 -35.04 25.92 -32.24
CA ALA A 513 -35.70 26.07 -30.94
C ALA A 513 -36.45 24.78 -30.58
N LEU A 514 -36.27 24.31 -29.35
CA LEU A 514 -37.07 23.24 -28.76
C LEU A 514 -38.19 23.84 -27.90
N THR A 515 -39.36 23.20 -27.93
CA THR A 515 -40.46 23.49 -27.02
C THR A 515 -40.37 22.60 -25.78
N ALA A 516 -41.05 22.99 -24.70
CA ALA A 516 -41.08 22.20 -23.46
C ALA A 516 -41.54 20.74 -23.69
N ASP A 517 -42.43 20.51 -24.66
CA ASP A 517 -42.93 19.17 -25.00
C ASP A 517 -41.87 18.24 -25.60
N ALA A 518 -40.70 18.75 -25.99
CA ALA A 518 -39.56 17.95 -26.43
C ALA A 518 -38.84 17.25 -25.27
N PHE A 519 -39.14 17.63 -24.03
CA PHE A 519 -38.51 17.11 -22.81
C PHE A 519 -39.45 16.22 -22.01
N GLY A 520 -38.88 15.29 -21.23
CA GLY A 520 -39.62 14.43 -20.30
C GLY A 520 -39.31 12.93 -20.46
N PRO A 521 -40.01 12.05 -19.73
CA PRO A 521 -39.75 10.62 -19.74
C PRO A 521 -39.83 10.03 -21.16
N GLY A 522 -38.77 9.36 -21.60
CA GLY A 522 -38.66 8.78 -22.95
C GLY A 522 -38.36 9.80 -24.07
N LYS A 523 -38.08 11.07 -23.73
CA LYS A 523 -37.70 12.14 -24.66
C LYS A 523 -36.32 12.72 -24.29
N LEU A 524 -36.04 13.96 -24.69
CA LEU A 524 -34.79 14.66 -24.34
C LEU A 524 -34.74 14.98 -22.84
N SER A 525 -33.54 14.97 -22.26
CA SER A 525 -33.31 15.37 -20.86
C SER A 525 -32.80 16.81 -20.76
N PHE A 526 -33.21 17.52 -19.70
CA PHE A 526 -32.61 18.81 -19.36
C PHE A 526 -31.17 18.65 -18.84
N ASP A 527 -30.80 17.47 -18.35
CA ASP A 527 -29.44 17.19 -17.88
C ASP A 527 -28.39 17.24 -19.01
N ASP A 528 -28.85 17.07 -20.25
CA ASP A 528 -28.01 17.10 -21.46
C ASP A 528 -27.83 18.51 -22.04
N VAL A 529 -28.49 19.52 -21.46
CA VAL A 529 -28.45 20.91 -21.93
C VAL A 529 -27.21 21.63 -21.37
N VAL A 530 -26.42 22.22 -22.27
CA VAL A 530 -25.23 22.98 -21.89
C VAL A 530 -25.51 24.48 -21.87
N SER A 531 -25.30 25.10 -20.71
CA SER A 531 -25.30 26.55 -20.58
C SER A 531 -24.04 27.16 -21.21
N VAL A 532 -24.24 28.01 -22.21
CA VAL A 532 -23.18 28.66 -22.99
C VAL A 532 -23.42 30.19 -23.07
N PRO A 533 -22.38 31.00 -23.32
CA PRO A 533 -22.55 32.44 -23.49
C PRO A 533 -23.52 32.78 -24.63
N THR A 534 -24.32 33.84 -24.47
CA THR A 534 -25.22 34.37 -25.51
C THR A 534 -24.49 34.65 -26.82
N ALA A 535 -23.27 35.18 -26.74
CA ALA A 535 -22.44 35.45 -27.91
C ALA A 535 -22.12 34.19 -28.73
N PHE A 536 -22.15 33.01 -28.12
CA PHE A 536 -21.94 31.74 -28.82
C PHE A 536 -23.20 31.30 -29.57
N THR A 537 -24.36 31.25 -28.91
CA THR A 537 -25.62 30.88 -29.58
C THR A 537 -26.01 31.87 -30.68
N ALA A 538 -25.64 33.16 -30.55
CA ALA A 538 -25.87 34.18 -31.56
C ALA A 538 -25.13 33.94 -32.89
N LYS A 539 -24.00 33.22 -32.87
CA LYS A 539 -23.22 32.88 -34.08
C LYS A 539 -23.86 31.78 -34.92
N LEU A 540 -24.73 30.96 -34.32
CA LEU A 540 -25.38 29.85 -35.02
C LEU A 540 -26.60 30.35 -35.81
N PRO A 541 -26.68 30.11 -37.13
CA PRO A 541 -27.86 30.47 -37.91
C PRO A 541 -29.08 29.74 -37.38
N THR A 542 -30.24 30.39 -37.40
CA THR A 542 -31.50 29.76 -36.97
C THR A 542 -32.11 28.99 -38.13
N ILE A 543 -32.58 27.76 -37.88
CA ILE A 543 -33.42 27.06 -38.85
C ILE A 543 -34.77 27.77 -38.89
N THR A 544 -35.04 28.48 -39.98
CA THR A 544 -36.37 28.96 -40.32
C THR A 544 -37.17 27.77 -40.83
N GLY A 545 -38.00 27.22 -39.94
CA GLY A 545 -39.01 26.21 -40.27
C GLY A 545 -40.33 26.86 -40.64
#